data_AF-A0A0C1S1M9-F1
#
_entry.id   AF-A0A0C1S1M9-F1
#
_cell.length_a   1.000
_cell.length_b   1.000
_cell.length_c   1.000
_cell.angle_alpha   90.00
_cell.angle_beta   90.00
_cell.angle_gamma   90.00
#
_symmetry.space_group_name_H-M   'P 1'
#
loop_
_entity.id
_entity.type
_entity.pdbx_description
1 polymer ?
#
loop_
_entity_poly.entity_id
_entity_poly.type
_entity_poly.pdbx_seq_one_letter_code
_entity_poly.pdbx_strand_id
1 'polypeptide(L)'
;AALAGEKAMAVMKHVGVNVAADPVFTVSYTGTNGALVIVSADDPSLHSSQNEQDNRNYARFAKIPMLEPADAQEAKKYIKLAFEISEKFDTPVFLRSTTRVSHSKSVVTVEEPEKYIDKTGFVYNTEKYVMVPHCARLRRVEVEKRQQLLKEFVETFSENRMEINNPDVGIITAGMPYNYAKEVFPDYSYLKLGMVYPLPETLIRDFASKVKKIYVVEELDPFLEEQIKAMGIKVIGKEIFPYTLEFDPGVIKNAIQKNTPDAVSPYKENLSPRPPNLCPGCPHRGLFYALRKHKVYVHGDIGCYTLSYMKPLEGLHSCICMGASIGMAHGMSKAM
;
A
#
# COMPACT_ATOMS: atom_id res chain seq x y z
N ALA A 1 9.25 9.66 -18.09
CA ALA A 1 7.84 9.91 -18.47
C ALA A 1 7.28 11.12 -17.74
N ALA A 2 6.97 11.06 -16.43
CA ALA A 2 6.29 12.16 -15.72
C ALA A 2 7.04 13.52 -15.72
N LEU A 3 8.37 13.51 -15.66
CA LEU A 3 9.17 14.74 -15.80
C LEU A 3 9.09 15.36 -17.19
N ALA A 4 8.82 14.56 -18.22
CA ALA A 4 8.68 15.03 -19.58
C ALA A 4 7.25 15.53 -19.88
N GLY A 5 6.31 15.47 -18.94
CA GLY A 5 4.91 15.91 -19.12
C GLY A 5 3.88 14.79 -19.27
N GLU A 6 4.30 13.52 -19.26
CA GLU A 6 3.38 12.37 -19.38
C GLU A 6 2.71 11.96 -18.06
N LYS A 7 1.61 11.21 -18.18
CA LYS A 7 1.08 10.42 -17.07
C LYS A 7 1.88 9.11 -16.96
N ALA A 8 2.48 8.85 -15.80
CA ALA A 8 3.28 7.66 -15.56
C ALA A 8 2.81 6.89 -14.33
N MET A 9 2.87 5.56 -14.41
CA MET A 9 2.57 4.69 -13.29
C MET A 9 3.73 3.72 -13.05
N ALA A 10 4.13 3.58 -11.79
CA ALA A 10 5.04 2.54 -11.35
C ALA A 10 4.25 1.53 -10.51
N VAL A 11 4.31 0.25 -10.89
CA VAL A 11 3.56 -0.82 -10.22
C VAL A 11 4.53 -1.78 -9.55
N MET A 12 4.36 -1.97 -8.26
CA MET A 12 5.19 -2.88 -7.46
C MET A 12 4.42 -3.40 -6.25
N LYS A 13 4.96 -4.44 -5.61
CA LYS A 13 4.56 -4.79 -4.25
C LYS A 13 5.20 -3.86 -3.24
N HIS A 14 4.72 -3.90 -2.00
CA HIS A 14 5.26 -3.13 -0.88
C HIS A 14 6.79 -3.18 -0.78
N VAL A 15 7.42 -4.35 -0.90
CA VAL A 15 8.90 -4.46 -0.86
C VAL A 15 9.62 -3.76 -2.01
N GLY A 16 8.97 -3.60 -3.17
CA GLY A 16 9.51 -2.81 -4.27
C GLY A 16 9.64 -1.33 -3.92
N VAL A 17 8.76 -0.82 -3.04
CA VAL A 17 8.85 0.56 -2.55
C VAL A 17 10.12 0.77 -1.73
N ASN A 18 10.62 -0.25 -1.02
CA ASN A 18 11.91 -0.18 -0.33
C ASN A 18 13.06 0.05 -1.31
N VAL A 19 13.04 -0.64 -2.47
CA VAL A 19 14.04 -0.43 -3.52
C VAL A 19 13.89 0.94 -4.16
N ALA A 20 12.65 1.42 -4.29
CA ALA A 20 12.33 2.73 -4.83
C ALA A 20 12.39 3.86 -3.79
N ALA A 21 12.84 3.62 -2.55
CA ALA A 21 12.71 4.59 -1.47
C ALA A 21 13.41 5.93 -1.82
N ASP A 22 14.67 5.88 -2.25
CA ASP A 22 15.44 7.08 -2.61
C ASP A 22 14.75 7.96 -3.69
N PRO A 23 14.33 7.42 -4.86
CA PRO A 23 13.57 8.23 -5.81
C PRO A 23 12.20 8.65 -5.30
N VAL A 24 11.53 7.86 -4.45
CA VAL A 24 10.23 8.23 -3.84
C VAL A 24 10.35 9.45 -2.94
N PHE A 25 11.34 9.48 -2.04
CA PHE A 25 11.57 10.62 -1.16
C PHE A 25 11.97 11.87 -1.96
N THR A 26 12.79 11.69 -3.00
CA THR A 26 13.25 12.79 -3.85
C THR A 26 12.13 13.35 -4.73
N VAL A 27 11.31 12.49 -5.34
CA VAL A 27 10.21 12.93 -6.23
C VAL A 27 9.06 13.59 -5.45
N SER A 28 8.90 13.29 -4.17
CA SER A 28 8.00 14.05 -3.29
C SER A 28 8.39 15.54 -3.19
N TYR A 29 9.68 15.87 -3.26
CA TYR A 29 10.15 17.26 -3.24
C TYR A 29 10.04 17.91 -4.62
N THR A 30 10.48 17.19 -5.64
CA THR A 30 10.56 17.75 -7.00
C THR A 30 9.20 17.83 -7.66
N GLY A 31 8.23 16.99 -7.31
CA GLY A 31 6.99 16.87 -8.06
C GLY A 31 7.25 16.36 -9.47
N THR A 32 6.35 16.66 -10.43
CA THR A 32 6.53 16.27 -11.84
C THR A 32 6.01 17.36 -12.79
N ASN A 33 6.09 17.16 -14.11
CA ASN A 33 5.45 18.06 -15.09
C ASN A 33 4.13 17.49 -15.62
N GLY A 34 3.95 16.18 -15.53
CA GLY A 34 2.69 15.49 -15.75
C GLY A 34 2.18 14.92 -14.44
N ALA A 35 2.08 13.60 -14.36
CA ALA A 35 1.52 12.91 -13.22
C ALA A 35 2.28 11.62 -12.92
N LEU A 36 2.39 11.26 -11.64
CA LEU A 36 3.02 10.02 -11.20
C LEU A 36 2.15 9.31 -10.17
N VAL A 37 1.71 8.10 -10.51
CA VAL A 37 1.05 7.21 -9.55
C VAL A 37 1.97 6.04 -9.22
N ILE A 38 2.10 5.75 -7.92
CA ILE A 38 2.87 4.61 -7.43
C ILE A 38 1.86 3.62 -6.85
N VAL A 39 1.69 2.49 -7.52
CA VAL A 39 0.85 1.40 -7.04
C VAL A 39 1.69 0.53 -6.10
N SER A 40 1.28 0.46 -4.84
CA SER A 40 1.86 -0.43 -3.83
C SER A 40 0.88 -1.53 -3.50
N ALA A 41 1.18 -2.75 -3.94
CA ALA A 41 0.45 -3.95 -3.52
C ALA A 41 1.05 -4.48 -2.21
N ASP A 42 0.38 -4.16 -1.11
CA ASP A 42 0.72 -4.67 0.22
C ASP A 42 0.19 -6.10 0.34
N ASP A 43 0.91 -6.97 1.07
CA ASP A 43 0.64 -8.42 1.14
C ASP A 43 0.48 -8.86 2.61
N PRO A 44 -0.60 -8.43 3.31
CA PRO A 44 -0.98 -9.04 4.58
C PRO A 44 -1.06 -10.56 4.42
N SER A 45 -0.64 -11.31 5.43
CA SER A 45 -0.46 -12.78 5.42
C SER A 45 0.68 -13.32 4.55
N LEU A 46 1.52 -12.49 3.92
CA LEU A 46 2.76 -12.94 3.27
C LEU A 46 2.56 -13.96 2.16
N HIS A 47 1.52 -13.85 1.33
CA HIS A 47 1.22 -14.89 0.34
C HIS A 47 2.38 -15.14 -0.63
N SER A 48 3.17 -14.11 -0.94
CA SER A 48 4.37 -14.26 -1.78
C SER A 48 5.44 -13.22 -1.47
N SER A 49 5.50 -12.77 -0.21
CA SER A 49 6.41 -11.71 0.26
C SER A 49 7.18 -12.16 1.49
N GLN A 50 8.31 -11.51 1.77
CA GLN A 50 9.24 -11.94 2.83
C GLN A 50 8.80 -11.50 4.22
N ASN A 51 8.04 -10.41 4.30
CA ASN A 51 7.59 -9.76 5.52
C ASN A 51 6.32 -8.94 5.26
N GLU A 52 5.61 -8.60 6.34
CA GLU A 52 4.42 -7.76 6.28
C GLU A 52 4.92 -6.33 6.38
N GLN A 53 4.45 -5.46 5.49
CA GLN A 53 4.74 -4.03 5.54
C GLN A 53 3.46 -3.28 5.27
N ASP A 54 3.24 -2.25 6.08
CA ASP A 54 2.17 -1.30 5.85
C ASP A 54 2.75 -0.02 5.24
N ASN A 55 2.57 0.13 3.93
CA ASN A 55 3.14 1.25 3.20
C ASN A 55 2.40 2.57 3.42
N ARG A 56 1.31 2.59 4.20
CA ARG A 56 0.76 3.85 4.72
C ARG A 56 1.81 4.63 5.51
N ASN A 57 2.73 3.93 6.18
CA ASN A 57 3.89 4.54 6.85
C ASN A 57 4.85 5.23 5.86
N TYR A 58 5.09 4.63 4.68
CA TYR A 58 5.88 5.28 3.63
C TYR A 58 5.19 6.54 3.10
N ALA A 59 3.88 6.50 2.87
CA ALA A 59 3.12 7.67 2.44
C ALA A 59 3.27 8.84 3.42
N ARG A 60 3.12 8.55 4.71
CA ARG A 60 3.30 9.54 5.78
C ARG A 60 4.74 10.06 5.86
N PHE A 61 5.73 9.17 5.78
CA PHE A 61 7.14 9.56 5.87
C PHE A 61 7.56 10.41 4.67
N ALA A 62 7.18 10.01 3.45
CA ALA A 62 7.50 10.72 2.23
C ALA A 62 6.61 11.96 1.99
N LYS A 63 5.56 12.17 2.79
CA LYS A 63 4.55 13.24 2.60
C LYS A 63 3.88 13.16 1.22
N ILE A 64 3.46 11.95 0.86
CA ILE A 64 2.81 11.63 -0.41
C ILE A 64 1.38 11.21 -0.12
N PRO A 65 0.35 11.81 -0.73
CA PRO A 65 -1.03 11.40 -0.51
C PRO A 65 -1.25 9.95 -0.95
N MET A 66 -2.12 9.23 -0.24
CA MET A 66 -2.39 7.82 -0.50
C MET A 66 -3.90 7.55 -0.58
N LEU A 67 -4.30 6.94 -1.70
CA LEU A 67 -5.64 6.39 -1.90
C LEU A 67 -5.64 4.88 -1.64
N GLU A 68 -6.76 4.36 -1.14
CA GLU A 68 -6.91 2.94 -0.83
C GLU A 68 -8.31 2.43 -1.23
N PRO A 69 -8.45 1.75 -2.39
CA PRO A 69 -9.71 1.21 -2.86
C PRO A 69 -10.07 -0.09 -2.11
N ALA A 70 -11.37 -0.34 -1.94
CA ALA A 70 -11.87 -1.57 -1.31
C ALA A 70 -12.22 -2.68 -2.30
N ASP A 71 -12.42 -2.35 -3.58
CA ASP A 71 -12.87 -3.27 -4.61
C ASP A 71 -12.37 -2.87 -6.01
N ALA A 72 -12.70 -3.68 -7.03
CA ALA A 72 -12.25 -3.42 -8.39
C ALA A 72 -12.89 -2.18 -9.04
N GLN A 73 -14.11 -1.81 -8.64
CA GLN A 73 -14.79 -0.62 -9.17
C GLN A 73 -14.13 0.65 -8.62
N GLU A 74 -13.79 0.66 -7.33
CA GLU A 74 -13.01 1.72 -6.72
C GLU A 74 -11.59 1.76 -7.23
N ALA A 75 -10.92 0.62 -7.44
CA ALA A 75 -9.58 0.60 -8.03
C ALA A 75 -9.56 1.26 -9.42
N LYS A 76 -10.55 0.95 -10.28
CA LYS A 76 -10.75 1.60 -11.59
C LYS A 76 -10.95 3.11 -11.45
N LYS A 77 -11.75 3.55 -10.48
CA LYS A 77 -12.04 4.97 -10.27
C LYS A 77 -10.86 5.73 -9.67
N TYR A 78 -10.22 5.15 -8.66
CA TYR A 78 -9.17 5.77 -7.86
C TYR A 78 -7.89 5.94 -8.64
N ILE A 79 -7.59 5.08 -9.63
CA ILE A 79 -6.42 5.32 -10.50
C ILE A 79 -6.59 6.62 -11.30
N LYS A 80 -7.80 6.94 -11.77
CA LYS A 80 -8.09 8.21 -12.45
C LYS A 80 -7.94 9.39 -11.48
N LEU A 81 -8.56 9.30 -10.31
CA LEU A 81 -8.44 10.32 -9.25
C LEU A 81 -6.99 10.51 -8.79
N ALA A 82 -6.20 9.46 -8.70
CA ALA A 82 -4.78 9.53 -8.33
C ALA A 82 -3.97 10.34 -9.34
N PHE A 83 -4.23 10.16 -10.64
CA PHE A 83 -3.60 11.01 -11.66
C PHE A 83 -4.05 12.47 -11.54
N GLU A 84 -5.35 12.73 -11.37
CA GLU A 84 -5.88 14.10 -11.21
C GLU A 84 -5.29 14.80 -9.97
N ILE A 85 -5.21 14.09 -8.84
CA ILE A 85 -4.58 14.59 -7.60
C ILE A 85 -3.10 14.85 -7.83
N SER A 86 -2.40 13.94 -8.53
CA SER A 86 -0.97 14.10 -8.83
C SER A 86 -0.69 15.37 -9.65
N GLU A 87 -1.47 15.59 -10.71
CA GLU A 87 -1.39 16.80 -11.55
C GLU A 87 -1.73 18.06 -10.75
N LYS A 88 -2.83 18.02 -9.98
CA LYS A 88 -3.34 19.17 -9.23
C LYS A 88 -2.39 19.65 -8.14
N PHE A 89 -1.71 18.72 -7.45
CA PHE A 89 -0.89 19.03 -6.28
C PHE A 89 0.62 18.93 -6.53
N ASP A 90 1.07 18.72 -7.78
CA ASP A 90 2.49 18.59 -8.15
C ASP A 90 3.24 17.60 -7.23
N THR A 91 2.69 16.39 -7.08
CA THR A 91 3.25 15.33 -6.23
C THR A 91 2.93 13.96 -6.80
N PRO A 92 3.77 12.93 -6.58
CA PRO A 92 3.30 11.56 -6.72
C PRO A 92 2.06 11.29 -5.85
N VAL A 93 1.29 10.27 -6.21
CA VAL A 93 0.21 9.73 -5.38
C VAL A 93 0.42 8.23 -5.22
N PHE A 94 0.32 7.73 -3.99
CA PHE A 94 0.25 6.30 -3.76
C PHE A 94 -1.17 5.80 -4.01
N LEU A 95 -1.29 4.71 -4.76
CA LEU A 95 -2.50 3.89 -4.80
C LEU A 95 -2.16 2.56 -4.11
N ARG A 96 -2.55 2.44 -2.84
CA ARG A 96 -2.34 1.22 -2.07
C ARG A 96 -3.41 0.20 -2.44
N SER A 97 -3.03 -1.05 -2.64
CA SER A 97 -3.95 -2.18 -2.81
C SER A 97 -3.48 -3.31 -1.90
N THR A 98 -4.39 -4.17 -1.47
CA THR A 98 -4.05 -5.40 -0.72
C THR A 98 -4.28 -6.64 -1.57
N THR A 99 -3.88 -7.80 -1.05
CA THR A 99 -3.99 -9.10 -1.73
C THR A 99 -5.37 -9.32 -2.34
N ARG A 100 -6.46 -9.09 -1.59
CA ARG A 100 -7.81 -9.44 -2.05
C ARG A 100 -8.36 -8.48 -3.10
N VAL A 101 -8.00 -7.19 -3.04
CA VAL A 101 -8.32 -6.27 -4.13
C VAL A 101 -7.56 -6.68 -5.39
N SER A 102 -6.29 -7.09 -5.25
CA SER A 102 -5.42 -7.44 -6.39
C SER A 102 -5.67 -8.82 -6.99
N HIS A 103 -6.22 -9.76 -6.21
CA HIS A 103 -6.47 -11.17 -6.61
C HIS A 103 -7.95 -11.52 -6.74
N SER A 104 -8.85 -10.53 -6.78
CA SER A 104 -10.27 -10.74 -7.04
C SER A 104 -10.69 -10.20 -8.41
N LYS A 105 -11.92 -10.53 -8.83
CA LYS A 105 -12.56 -9.99 -10.02
C LYS A 105 -14.02 -9.69 -9.73
N SER A 106 -14.52 -8.59 -10.25
CA SER A 106 -15.94 -8.23 -10.21
C SER A 106 -16.36 -7.59 -11.52
N VAL A 107 -17.67 -7.49 -11.74
CA VAL A 107 -18.22 -6.65 -12.81
C VAL A 107 -17.97 -5.19 -12.45
N VAL A 108 -17.57 -4.39 -13.44
CA VAL A 108 -17.35 -2.94 -13.29
C VAL A 108 -18.08 -2.18 -14.39
N THR A 109 -18.50 -0.96 -14.08
CA THR A 109 -19.01 -0.03 -15.08
C THR A 109 -17.85 0.54 -15.87
N VAL A 110 -17.85 0.37 -17.18
CA VAL A 110 -16.81 0.89 -18.09
C VAL A 110 -17.16 2.30 -18.54
N GLU A 111 -16.13 3.12 -18.75
CA GLU A 111 -16.26 4.47 -19.31
C GLU A 111 -15.37 4.55 -20.56
N GLU A 112 -15.73 5.43 -21.49
CA GLU A 112 -14.88 5.70 -22.65
C GLU A 112 -13.55 6.34 -22.21
N PRO A 113 -12.40 5.89 -22.74
CA PRO A 113 -11.13 6.52 -22.46
C PRO A 113 -11.12 8.00 -22.87
N GLU A 114 -10.49 8.84 -22.05
CA GLU A 114 -10.24 10.22 -22.44
C GLU A 114 -9.32 10.28 -23.66
N LYS A 115 -9.58 11.23 -24.55
CA LYS A 115 -8.72 11.46 -25.71
C LYS A 115 -7.33 11.88 -25.23
N TYR A 116 -6.32 11.13 -25.64
CA TYR A 116 -4.92 11.47 -25.34
C TYR A 116 -4.55 12.83 -25.98
N ILE A 117 -3.88 13.65 -25.20
CA ILE A 117 -3.29 14.91 -25.61
C ILE A 117 -1.82 14.87 -25.19
N ASP A 118 -0.92 14.91 -26.16
CA ASP A 118 0.51 14.98 -25.91
C ASP A 118 0.84 16.35 -25.29
N LYS A 119 1.34 16.30 -24.06
CA LYS A 119 1.81 17.48 -23.31
C LYS A 119 3.32 17.43 -23.09
N THR A 120 4.02 16.57 -23.83
CA THR A 120 5.44 16.35 -23.59
C THR A 120 6.30 17.52 -24.02
N GLY A 121 7.35 17.77 -23.26
CA GLY A 121 8.28 18.84 -23.56
C GLY A 121 9.46 18.91 -22.60
N PHE A 122 10.48 19.64 -23.01
CA PHE A 122 11.60 19.98 -22.15
C PHE A 122 11.28 21.25 -21.37
N VAL A 123 11.14 21.11 -20.05
CA VAL A 123 11.00 22.24 -19.13
C VAL A 123 12.30 22.37 -18.33
N TYR A 124 13.00 23.48 -18.52
CA TYR A 124 14.25 23.76 -17.82
C TYR A 124 13.95 24.47 -16.50
N ASN A 125 13.91 23.70 -15.40
CA ASN A 125 13.74 24.22 -14.05
C ASN A 125 14.71 23.52 -13.09
N THR A 126 15.93 24.03 -13.01
CA THR A 126 17.00 23.46 -12.19
C THR A 126 16.68 23.54 -10.69
N GLU A 127 16.04 24.62 -10.23
CA GLU A 127 15.63 24.76 -8.84
C GLU A 127 14.59 23.71 -8.41
N LYS A 128 13.73 23.27 -9.35
CA LYS A 128 12.74 22.20 -9.10
C LYS A 128 13.35 20.80 -9.19
N TYR A 129 14.31 20.56 -10.08
CA TYR A 129 14.73 19.18 -10.42
C TYR A 129 16.14 18.78 -9.97
N VAL A 130 17.01 19.73 -9.63
CA VAL A 130 18.36 19.43 -9.16
C VAL A 130 18.40 19.53 -7.63
N MET A 131 18.23 18.39 -6.94
CA MET A 131 18.11 18.32 -5.48
C MET A 131 19.43 18.43 -4.72
N VAL A 132 20.22 19.46 -5.07
CA VAL A 132 21.31 19.95 -4.21
C VAL A 132 20.72 20.67 -2.99
N PRO A 133 21.45 20.77 -1.85
CA PRO A 133 20.90 21.27 -0.59
C PRO A 133 20.21 22.64 -0.67
N HIS A 134 20.68 23.55 -1.53
CA HIS A 134 20.04 24.85 -1.74
C HIS A 134 18.60 24.70 -2.29
N CYS A 135 18.45 23.99 -3.42
CA CYS A 135 17.17 23.71 -4.05
C CYS A 135 16.26 22.87 -3.14
N ALA A 136 16.81 21.85 -2.47
CA ALA A 136 16.05 20.98 -1.57
C ALA A 136 15.40 21.76 -0.40
N ARG A 137 16.07 22.78 0.14
CA ARG A 137 15.50 23.65 1.18
C ARG A 137 14.33 24.48 0.67
N LEU A 138 14.39 24.96 -0.57
CA LEU A 138 13.27 25.68 -1.20
C LEU A 138 12.10 24.72 -1.45
N ARG A 139 12.36 23.55 -2.03
CA ARG A 139 11.35 22.52 -2.29
C ARG A 139 10.70 21.99 -1.00
N ARG A 140 11.43 21.94 0.11
CA ARG A 140 10.89 21.58 1.42
C ARG A 140 9.70 22.47 1.83
N VAL A 141 9.74 23.76 1.51
CA VAL A 141 8.65 24.71 1.80
C VAL A 141 7.44 24.44 0.91
N GLU A 142 7.67 24.15 -0.37
CA GLU A 142 6.60 23.79 -1.31
C GLU A 142 5.90 22.47 -0.91
N VAL A 143 6.66 21.49 -0.38
CA VAL A 143 6.08 20.28 0.21
C VAL A 143 5.13 20.62 1.38
N GLU A 144 5.47 21.54 2.28
CA GLU A 144 4.57 21.93 3.38
C GLU A 144 3.32 22.64 2.87
N LYS A 145 3.46 23.58 1.93
CA LYS A 145 2.32 24.27 1.33
C LYS A 145 1.37 23.26 0.69
N ARG A 146 1.91 22.31 -0.08
CA ARG A 146 1.15 21.20 -0.66
C ARG A 146 0.45 20.36 0.40
N GLN A 147 1.14 20.00 1.49
CA GLN A 147 0.52 19.22 2.56
C GLN A 147 -0.68 19.94 3.18
N GLN A 148 -0.63 21.25 3.34
CA GLN A 148 -1.76 22.03 3.83
C GLN A 148 -2.94 22.02 2.84
N LEU A 149 -2.66 22.20 1.55
CA LEU A 149 -3.68 22.12 0.50
C LEU A 149 -4.32 20.72 0.40
N LEU A 150 -3.53 19.65 0.58
CA LEU A 150 -4.04 18.28 0.62
C LEU A 150 -4.92 18.02 1.85
N LYS A 151 -4.58 18.59 3.01
CA LYS A 151 -5.42 18.51 4.22
C LYS A 151 -6.76 19.20 4.02
N GLU A 152 -6.79 20.35 3.35
CA GLU A 152 -8.05 21.04 3.03
C GLU A 152 -8.88 20.24 2.00
N PHE A 153 -8.21 19.69 0.99
CA PHE A 153 -8.86 18.89 -0.05
C PHE A 153 -9.51 17.62 0.51
N VAL A 154 -8.82 16.89 1.38
CA VAL A 154 -9.31 15.58 1.85
C VAL A 154 -10.61 15.66 2.65
N GLU A 155 -10.88 16.79 3.31
CA GLU A 155 -12.13 17.04 4.04
C GLU A 155 -13.37 17.02 3.13
N THR A 156 -13.18 17.30 1.84
CA THR A 156 -14.26 17.35 0.82
C THR A 156 -14.11 16.27 -0.25
N PHE A 157 -13.14 15.36 -0.10
CA PHE A 157 -12.88 14.32 -1.07
C PHE A 157 -14.06 13.33 -1.13
N SER A 158 -14.71 13.22 -2.29
CA SER A 158 -15.99 12.51 -2.47
C SER A 158 -15.95 11.02 -2.14
N GLU A 159 -14.75 10.43 -2.14
CA GLU A 159 -14.59 9.01 -1.83
C GLU A 159 -14.39 8.73 -0.35
N ASN A 160 -14.25 9.76 0.48
CA ASN A 160 -14.46 9.65 1.92
C ASN A 160 -15.98 9.65 2.18
N ARG A 161 -16.54 8.48 2.49
CA ARG A 161 -17.98 8.27 2.58
C ARG A 161 -18.41 8.06 4.03
N MET A 162 -19.32 8.89 4.49
CA MET A 162 -19.98 8.74 5.79
C MET A 162 -21.38 8.18 5.61
N GLU A 163 -21.73 7.18 6.41
CA GLU A 163 -23.05 6.56 6.47
C GLU A 163 -23.45 6.47 7.96
N ILE A 164 -24.54 7.15 8.33
CA ILE A 164 -25.06 7.11 9.71
C ILE A 164 -26.28 6.20 9.73
N ASN A 165 -26.07 4.99 10.26
CA ASN A 165 -27.12 3.99 10.46
C ASN A 165 -27.44 3.93 11.96
N ASN A 166 -26.91 2.94 12.67
CA ASN A 166 -27.00 2.86 14.12
C ASN A 166 -26.03 3.85 14.79
N PRO A 167 -26.50 4.89 15.52
CA PRO A 167 -25.63 5.86 16.20
C PRO A 167 -25.00 5.30 17.50
N ASP A 168 -25.36 4.11 17.96
CA ASP A 168 -24.70 3.52 19.14
C ASP A 168 -23.27 3.06 18.81
N VAL A 169 -22.97 2.79 17.53
CA VAL A 169 -21.69 2.23 17.10
C VAL A 169 -21.31 2.66 15.69
N GLY A 170 -20.06 3.10 15.54
CA GLY A 170 -19.44 3.48 14.29
C GLY A 170 -18.17 2.69 14.00
N ILE A 171 -17.87 2.49 12.72
CA ILE A 171 -16.62 1.92 12.23
C ILE A 171 -15.92 2.96 11.33
N ILE A 172 -14.65 3.24 11.61
CA ILE A 172 -13.75 3.98 10.71
C ILE A 172 -12.81 2.97 10.07
N THR A 173 -12.75 2.95 8.74
CA THR A 173 -11.99 1.94 7.99
C THR A 173 -11.66 2.41 6.56
N ALA A 174 -10.79 1.69 5.88
CA ALA A 174 -10.39 1.91 4.49
C ALA A 174 -10.12 0.56 3.81
N GLY A 175 -10.02 0.57 2.48
CA GLY A 175 -9.64 -0.63 1.73
C GLY A 175 -10.56 -1.83 1.93
N MET A 176 -10.01 -3.03 1.73
CA MET A 176 -10.77 -4.28 1.85
C MET A 176 -11.44 -4.51 3.22
N PRO A 177 -10.84 -4.11 4.37
CA PRO A 177 -11.49 -4.19 5.68
C PRO A 177 -12.89 -3.56 5.75
N TYR A 178 -13.18 -2.55 4.92
CA TYR A 178 -14.54 -2.00 4.77
C TYR A 178 -15.56 -3.07 4.36
N ASN A 179 -15.25 -3.87 3.35
CA ASN A 179 -16.18 -4.88 2.82
C ASN A 179 -16.40 -5.99 3.86
N TYR A 180 -15.33 -6.43 4.53
CA TYR A 180 -15.44 -7.44 5.58
C TYR A 180 -16.30 -6.98 6.75
N ALA A 181 -16.11 -5.75 7.22
CA ALA A 181 -16.90 -5.19 8.30
C ALA A 181 -18.38 -5.04 7.90
N LYS A 182 -18.64 -4.52 6.70
CA LYS A 182 -20.00 -4.30 6.19
C LYS A 182 -20.76 -5.61 5.99
N GLU A 183 -20.08 -6.71 5.66
CA GLU A 183 -20.68 -8.04 5.53
C GLU A 183 -21.24 -8.55 6.87
N VAL A 184 -20.52 -8.37 7.98
CA VAL A 184 -20.94 -8.89 9.30
C VAL A 184 -21.70 -7.90 10.16
N PHE A 185 -21.56 -6.60 9.92
CA PHE A 185 -22.22 -5.53 10.66
C PHE A 185 -22.85 -4.49 9.72
N PRO A 186 -23.84 -4.87 8.88
CA PRO A 186 -24.42 -3.96 7.88
C PRO A 186 -25.08 -2.72 8.50
N ASP A 187 -25.67 -2.88 9.69
CA ASP A 187 -26.46 -1.86 10.39
C ASP A 187 -25.62 -0.84 11.17
N TYR A 188 -24.29 -1.04 11.28
CA TYR A 188 -23.42 -0.08 11.97
C TYR A 188 -23.26 1.20 11.15
N SER A 189 -22.93 2.31 11.80
CA SER A 189 -22.52 3.53 11.10
C SER A 189 -21.08 3.38 10.58
N TYR A 190 -20.77 3.97 9.43
CA TYR A 190 -19.47 3.86 8.79
C TYR A 190 -18.89 5.21 8.38
N LEU A 191 -17.59 5.38 8.58
CA LEU A 191 -16.78 6.34 7.86
C LEU A 191 -15.73 5.56 7.08
N LYS A 192 -15.97 5.41 5.77
CA LYS A 192 -15.01 4.80 4.85
C LYS A 192 -14.10 5.89 4.30
N LEU A 193 -12.80 5.73 4.49
CA LEU A 193 -11.79 6.63 3.94
C LEU A 193 -11.32 6.11 2.57
N GLY A 194 -11.51 6.91 1.52
CA GLY A 194 -10.93 6.66 0.21
C GLY A 194 -9.50 7.20 0.09
N MET A 195 -9.18 8.26 0.83
CA MET A 195 -7.83 8.78 1.03
C MET A 195 -7.41 8.51 2.48
N VAL A 196 -6.37 7.70 2.66
CA VAL A 196 -5.87 7.28 3.98
C VAL A 196 -4.71 8.15 4.47
N TYR A 197 -4.12 8.97 3.60
CA TYR A 197 -3.17 9.99 3.99
C TYR A 197 -3.21 11.18 3.01
N PRO A 198 -3.28 12.44 3.49
CA PRO A 198 -3.57 12.83 4.87
C PRO A 198 -4.98 12.40 5.31
N LEU A 199 -5.27 12.45 6.61
CA LEU A 199 -6.60 12.13 7.15
C LEU A 199 -7.51 13.38 7.17
N PRO A 200 -8.83 13.22 6.94
CA PRO A 200 -9.81 14.31 7.05
C PRO A 200 -10.21 14.49 8.52
N GLU A 201 -9.47 15.32 9.26
CA GLU A 201 -9.64 15.51 10.71
C GLU A 201 -11.05 16.02 11.06
N THR A 202 -11.59 16.96 10.28
CA THR A 202 -12.91 17.56 10.52
C THR A 202 -14.01 16.54 10.27
N LEU A 203 -13.93 15.80 9.16
CA LEU A 203 -14.87 14.73 8.84
C LEU A 203 -14.86 13.60 9.89
N ILE A 204 -13.67 13.22 10.37
CA ILE A 204 -13.50 12.21 11.42
C ILE A 204 -14.14 12.70 12.73
N ARG A 205 -13.93 13.97 13.11
CA ARG A 205 -14.56 14.57 14.30
C ARG A 205 -16.08 14.64 14.18
N ASP A 206 -16.59 15.02 13.00
CA ASP A 206 -18.02 15.04 12.72
C ASP A 206 -18.64 13.64 12.86
N PHE A 207 -18.02 12.62 12.28
CA PHE A 207 -18.44 11.23 12.47
C PHE A 207 -18.42 10.82 13.94
N ALA A 208 -17.33 11.12 14.64
CA ALA A 208 -17.18 10.79 16.05
C ALA A 208 -18.21 11.47 16.96
N SER A 209 -18.73 12.64 16.57
CA SER A 209 -19.80 13.34 17.28
C SER A 209 -21.17 12.68 17.12
N LYS A 210 -21.35 11.87 16.07
CA LYS A 210 -22.63 11.26 15.69
C LYS A 210 -22.79 9.82 16.22
N VAL A 211 -21.73 9.23 16.77
CA VAL A 211 -21.74 7.86 17.28
C VAL A 211 -21.21 7.76 18.71
N LYS A 212 -21.74 6.81 19.50
CA LYS A 212 -21.33 6.63 20.91
C LYS A 212 -20.04 5.84 21.08
N LYS A 213 -19.81 4.83 20.25
CA LYS A 213 -18.66 3.92 20.29
C LYS A 213 -18.03 3.80 18.92
N ILE A 214 -16.71 3.87 18.81
CA ILE A 214 -16.01 3.82 17.53
C ILE A 214 -15.03 2.66 17.52
N TYR A 215 -15.09 1.84 16.47
CA TYR A 215 -14.05 0.88 16.13
C TYR A 215 -13.22 1.40 14.95
N VAL A 216 -11.90 1.25 15.04
CA VAL A 216 -11.01 1.43 13.88
C VAL A 216 -10.64 0.05 13.37
N VAL A 217 -11.06 -0.25 12.15
CA VAL A 217 -10.82 -1.54 11.51
C VAL A 217 -9.79 -1.35 10.40
N GLU A 218 -8.57 -1.77 10.67
CA GLU A 218 -7.45 -1.72 9.74
C GLU A 218 -6.53 -2.93 9.91
N GLU A 219 -5.96 -3.42 8.81
CA GLU A 219 -4.99 -4.52 8.81
C GLU A 219 -3.58 -4.02 9.16
N LEU A 220 -2.70 -4.90 9.63
CA LEU A 220 -1.30 -4.60 9.96
C LEU A 220 -1.14 -3.56 11.08
N ASP A 221 -0.53 -2.40 10.80
CA ASP A 221 -0.21 -1.39 11.80
C ASP A 221 -1.45 -0.57 12.23
N PRO A 222 -1.47 -0.01 13.46
CA PRO A 222 -2.52 0.91 13.92
C PRO A 222 -2.42 2.31 13.29
N PHE A 223 -2.25 2.40 11.98
CA PHE A 223 -1.94 3.64 11.27
C PHE A 223 -3.04 4.70 11.40
N LEU A 224 -4.31 4.31 11.19
CA LEU A 224 -5.46 5.19 11.37
C LEU A 224 -5.74 5.41 12.86
N GLU A 225 -5.71 4.33 13.64
CA GLU A 225 -6.02 4.32 15.07
C GLU A 225 -5.14 5.32 15.83
N GLU A 226 -3.81 5.26 15.67
CA GLU A 226 -2.89 6.15 16.37
C GLU A 226 -3.15 7.62 16.05
N GLN A 227 -3.39 7.93 14.77
CA GLN A 227 -3.65 9.30 14.34
C GLN A 227 -5.01 9.80 14.86
N ILE A 228 -6.05 8.97 14.86
CA ILE A 228 -7.37 9.32 15.40
C ILE A 228 -7.30 9.50 16.92
N LYS A 229 -6.57 8.63 17.64
CA LYS A 229 -6.31 8.79 19.08
C LYS A 229 -5.56 10.10 19.35
N ALA A 230 -4.58 10.46 18.52
CA ALA A 230 -3.85 11.73 18.62
C ALA A 230 -4.73 12.97 18.41
N MET A 231 -5.88 12.83 17.72
CA MET A 231 -6.90 13.88 17.60
C MET A 231 -7.75 14.05 18.89
N GLY A 232 -7.54 13.21 19.91
CA GLY A 232 -8.32 13.19 21.16
C GLY A 232 -9.61 12.37 21.08
N ILE A 233 -9.78 11.55 20.03
CA ILE A 233 -10.99 10.74 19.83
C ILE A 233 -10.77 9.36 20.42
N LYS A 234 -11.68 8.93 21.29
CA LYS A 234 -11.64 7.59 21.89
C LYS A 234 -12.14 6.55 20.88
N VAL A 235 -11.27 5.62 20.51
CA VAL A 235 -11.56 4.51 19.59
C VAL A 235 -11.01 3.20 20.12
N ILE A 236 -11.58 2.10 19.63
CA ILE A 236 -11.13 0.73 19.89
C ILE A 236 -10.59 0.15 18.59
N GLY A 237 -9.32 -0.23 18.57
CA GLY A 237 -8.70 -0.83 17.39
C GLY A 237 -7.92 -2.09 17.76
N LYS A 238 -6.60 -2.04 17.65
CA LYS A 238 -5.70 -3.18 17.84
C LYS A 238 -5.66 -3.78 19.24
N GLU A 239 -6.32 -3.15 20.22
CA GLU A 239 -6.61 -3.79 21.51
C GLU A 239 -7.54 -5.02 21.38
N ILE A 240 -8.33 -5.11 20.30
CA ILE A 240 -9.16 -6.28 19.98
C ILE A 240 -8.95 -6.84 18.56
N PHE A 241 -8.25 -6.14 17.67
CA PHE A 241 -7.96 -6.63 16.33
C PHE A 241 -6.50 -7.10 16.22
N PRO A 242 -6.21 -8.17 15.46
CA PRO A 242 -4.84 -8.62 15.25
C PRO A 242 -3.94 -7.55 14.60
N TYR A 243 -2.65 -7.60 14.94
CA TYR A 243 -1.59 -6.77 14.33
C TYR A 243 -0.96 -7.40 13.09
N THR A 244 -1.26 -8.67 12.82
CA THR A 244 -0.66 -9.47 11.76
C THR A 244 -1.75 -10.11 10.92
N LEU A 245 -1.36 -10.57 9.73
CA LEU A 245 -2.20 -11.26 8.78
C LEU A 245 -3.32 -10.38 8.19
N GLU A 246 -3.91 -10.89 7.12
CA GLU A 246 -5.11 -10.37 6.48
C GLU A 246 -6.34 -10.63 7.35
N PHE A 247 -7.29 -9.71 7.35
CA PHE A 247 -8.59 -9.92 7.98
C PHE A 247 -9.53 -10.70 7.07
N ASP A 248 -10.55 -11.27 7.69
CA ASP A 248 -11.75 -11.73 7.00
C ASP A 248 -12.99 -11.35 7.83
N PRO A 249 -14.22 -11.55 7.30
CA PRO A 249 -15.43 -11.20 8.03
C PRO A 249 -15.52 -11.87 9.41
N GLY A 250 -15.02 -13.09 9.53
CA GLY A 250 -15.04 -13.85 10.77
C GLY A 250 -14.07 -13.33 11.83
N VAL A 251 -12.87 -12.88 11.43
CA VAL A 251 -11.91 -12.19 12.31
C VAL A 251 -12.57 -10.94 12.90
N ILE A 252 -13.16 -10.08 12.06
CA ILE A 252 -13.80 -8.83 12.52
C ILE A 252 -14.97 -9.12 13.46
N LYS A 253 -15.83 -10.07 13.09
CA LYS A 253 -16.97 -10.48 13.92
C LYS A 253 -16.54 -11.00 15.28
N ASN A 254 -15.55 -11.90 15.31
CA ASN A 254 -15.04 -12.48 16.54
C ASN A 254 -14.37 -11.42 17.43
N ALA A 255 -13.54 -10.55 16.86
CA ALA A 255 -12.87 -9.46 17.57
C ALA A 255 -13.88 -8.56 18.29
N ILE A 256 -14.91 -8.09 17.58
CA ILE A 256 -15.93 -7.19 18.15
C ILE A 256 -16.81 -7.90 19.19
N GLN A 257 -17.24 -9.13 18.93
CA GLN A 257 -18.17 -9.86 19.81
C GLN A 257 -17.50 -10.42 21.07
N LYS A 258 -16.25 -10.88 20.96
CA LYS A 258 -15.49 -11.49 22.07
C LYS A 258 -14.57 -10.49 22.77
N ASN A 259 -14.35 -9.32 22.16
CA ASN A 259 -13.47 -8.27 22.68
C ASN A 259 -12.06 -8.79 22.98
N THR A 260 -11.47 -9.53 22.02
CA THR A 260 -10.15 -10.17 22.15
C THR A 260 -9.33 -10.04 20.85
N PRO A 261 -8.02 -9.74 20.94
CA PRO A 261 -7.11 -9.66 19.80
C PRO A 261 -6.79 -11.01 19.15
N ASP A 262 -7.07 -12.13 19.83
CA ASP A 262 -6.83 -13.49 19.32
C ASP A 262 -7.96 -13.96 18.38
N ALA A 263 -8.62 -13.02 17.70
CA ALA A 263 -9.69 -13.31 16.77
C ALA A 263 -9.12 -14.03 15.55
N VAL A 264 -9.37 -15.33 15.47
CA VAL A 264 -9.01 -16.15 14.32
C VAL A 264 -10.19 -16.32 13.37
N SER A 265 -9.87 -16.55 12.09
CA SER A 265 -10.84 -16.94 11.09
C SER A 265 -11.59 -18.21 11.54
N PRO A 266 -12.93 -18.22 11.50
CA PRO A 266 -13.70 -19.44 11.68
C PRO A 266 -13.65 -20.34 10.42
N TYR A 267 -13.17 -19.81 9.29
CA TYR A 267 -13.12 -20.53 8.01
C TYR A 267 -11.83 -21.34 7.94
N LYS A 268 -11.94 -22.67 8.07
CA LYS A 268 -10.79 -23.57 7.91
C LYS A 268 -10.51 -23.81 6.42
N GLU A 269 -9.29 -23.52 5.98
CA GLU A 269 -8.84 -23.92 4.65
C GLU A 269 -8.55 -25.44 4.61
N ASN A 270 -9.48 -26.22 4.06
CA ASN A 270 -9.27 -27.63 3.73
C ASN A 270 -8.80 -27.79 2.27
N LEU A 271 -7.87 -26.94 1.82
CA LEU A 271 -7.35 -26.98 0.46
C LEU A 271 -5.95 -27.59 0.44
N SER A 272 -5.67 -28.44 -0.56
CA SER A 272 -4.32 -28.95 -0.78
C SER A 272 -3.36 -27.79 -1.05
N PRO A 273 -2.19 -27.76 -0.38
CA PRO A 273 -1.24 -26.68 -0.58
C PRO A 273 -0.76 -26.64 -2.03
N ARG A 274 -0.68 -25.43 -2.59
CA ARG A 274 -0.13 -25.18 -3.92
C ARG A 274 1.19 -24.43 -3.75
N PRO A 275 2.30 -25.12 -3.46
CA PRO A 275 3.57 -24.44 -3.26
C PRO A 275 3.98 -23.71 -4.54
N PRO A 276 4.53 -22.50 -4.43
CA PRO A 276 5.01 -21.76 -5.58
C PRO A 276 6.13 -22.55 -6.26
N ASN A 277 6.13 -22.58 -7.59
CA ASN A 277 7.12 -23.33 -8.38
C ASN A 277 7.56 -22.50 -9.58
N LEU A 278 8.79 -22.73 -10.04
CA LEU A 278 9.28 -22.13 -11.27
C LEU A 278 8.41 -22.57 -12.46
N CYS A 279 8.17 -21.68 -13.43
CA CYS A 279 7.45 -22.04 -14.65
C CYS A 279 8.13 -23.22 -15.38
N PRO A 280 7.40 -24.05 -16.15
CA PRO A 280 7.96 -25.21 -16.86
C PRO A 280 9.18 -24.87 -17.75
N GLY A 281 9.18 -23.69 -18.40
CA GLY A 281 10.28 -23.20 -19.24
C GLY A 281 11.23 -22.22 -18.55
N CYS A 282 11.22 -22.11 -17.22
CA CYS A 282 12.02 -21.11 -16.51
C CYS A 282 13.53 -21.38 -16.66
N PRO A 283 14.33 -20.44 -17.20
CA PRO A 283 15.76 -20.65 -17.45
C PRO A 283 16.56 -20.87 -16.15
N HIS A 284 16.04 -20.40 -15.02
CA HIS A 284 16.64 -20.63 -13.70
C HIS A 284 16.72 -22.14 -13.36
N ARG A 285 15.84 -22.99 -13.90
CA ARG A 285 15.87 -24.44 -13.61
C ARG A 285 17.21 -25.07 -13.98
N GLY A 286 17.72 -24.81 -15.19
CA GLY A 286 19.00 -25.34 -15.66
C GLY A 286 20.19 -24.78 -14.89
N LEU A 287 20.16 -23.47 -14.61
CA LEU A 287 21.19 -22.81 -13.82
C LEU A 287 21.31 -23.41 -12.42
N PHE A 288 20.22 -23.46 -11.65
CA PHE A 288 20.26 -23.98 -10.28
C PHE A 288 20.51 -25.49 -10.23
N TYR A 289 20.10 -26.25 -11.24
CA TYR A 289 20.51 -27.65 -11.37
C TYR A 289 22.04 -27.79 -11.49
N ALA A 290 22.67 -26.99 -12.36
CA ALA A 290 24.12 -27.00 -12.52
C ALA A 290 24.84 -26.53 -11.25
N LEU A 291 24.42 -25.42 -10.64
CA LEU A 291 24.98 -24.90 -9.40
C LEU A 291 24.90 -25.95 -8.27
N ARG A 292 23.74 -26.59 -8.10
CA ARG A 292 23.56 -27.69 -7.13
C ARG A 292 24.51 -28.86 -7.40
N LYS A 293 24.66 -29.27 -8.68
CA LYS A 293 25.57 -30.37 -9.07
C LYS A 293 27.03 -30.06 -8.71
N HIS A 294 27.43 -28.79 -8.81
CA HIS A 294 28.77 -28.32 -8.45
C HIS A 294 28.95 -27.98 -6.96
N LYS A 295 27.91 -28.15 -6.13
CA LYS A 295 27.92 -27.89 -4.68
C LYS A 295 28.41 -26.47 -4.33
N VAL A 296 28.11 -25.48 -5.18
CA VAL A 296 28.42 -24.08 -4.88
C VAL A 296 27.40 -23.50 -3.91
N TYR A 297 27.88 -22.69 -2.98
CA TYR A 297 27.02 -21.88 -2.12
C TYR A 297 26.50 -20.68 -2.90
N VAL A 298 25.18 -20.45 -2.89
CA VAL A 298 24.53 -19.47 -3.74
C VAL A 298 23.82 -18.42 -2.90
N HIS A 299 24.30 -17.18 -3.02
CA HIS A 299 23.61 -15.96 -2.61
C HIS A 299 22.72 -15.48 -3.75
N GLY A 300 21.44 -15.22 -3.46
CA GLY A 300 20.51 -14.68 -4.44
C GLY A 300 19.73 -13.50 -3.89
N ASP A 301 19.12 -12.76 -4.80
CA ASP A 301 18.24 -11.65 -4.51
C ASP A 301 16.78 -12.12 -4.39
N ILE A 302 15.88 -11.22 -3.99
CA ILE A 302 14.45 -11.51 -4.03
C ILE A 302 13.94 -11.45 -5.48
N GLY A 303 13.28 -12.53 -5.93
CA GLY A 303 12.69 -12.65 -7.26
C GLY A 303 12.17 -14.06 -7.53
N CYS A 304 11.64 -14.34 -8.72
CA CYS A 304 11.04 -15.65 -9.02
C CYS A 304 12.04 -16.82 -8.88
N TYR A 305 13.33 -16.57 -9.03
CA TYR A 305 14.36 -17.60 -8.85
C TYR A 305 14.54 -18.02 -7.40
N THR A 306 13.99 -17.30 -6.41
CA THR A 306 14.03 -17.75 -5.01
C THR A 306 13.37 -19.11 -4.84
N LEU A 307 12.36 -19.42 -5.67
CA LEU A 307 11.67 -20.71 -5.70
C LEU A 307 12.61 -21.90 -6.00
N SER A 308 13.83 -21.65 -6.48
CA SER A 308 14.86 -22.68 -6.65
C SER A 308 15.40 -23.23 -5.33
N TYR A 309 15.11 -22.60 -4.18
CA TYR A 309 15.44 -23.14 -2.86
C TYR A 309 14.67 -24.43 -2.55
N MET A 310 13.51 -24.64 -3.18
CA MET A 310 12.69 -25.83 -2.97
C MET A 310 13.18 -27.03 -3.77
N LYS A 311 12.76 -28.24 -3.36
CA LYS A 311 12.94 -29.46 -4.14
C LYS A 311 12.27 -29.34 -5.52
N PRO A 312 12.89 -29.90 -6.58
CA PRO A 312 14.11 -30.70 -6.58
C PRO A 312 15.41 -29.89 -6.76
N LEU A 313 15.34 -28.56 -6.87
CA LEU A 313 16.51 -27.74 -7.22
C LEU A 313 17.41 -27.48 -6.02
N GLU A 314 16.85 -27.11 -4.87
CA GLU A 314 17.59 -26.84 -3.63
C GLU A 314 18.86 -25.99 -3.88
N GLY A 315 18.77 -25.04 -4.82
CA GLY A 315 19.93 -24.40 -5.42
C GLY A 315 20.28 -23.05 -4.83
N LEU A 316 19.42 -22.50 -3.97
CA LEU A 316 19.60 -21.20 -3.34
C LEU A 316 19.78 -21.36 -1.83
N HIS A 317 20.82 -20.75 -1.27
CA HIS A 317 21.24 -20.97 0.12
C HIS A 317 20.99 -19.76 1.03
N SER A 318 20.96 -18.56 0.45
CA SER A 318 20.58 -17.35 1.18
C SER A 318 19.95 -16.33 0.25
N CYS A 319 19.02 -15.57 0.82
CA CYS A 319 18.27 -14.52 0.13
C CYS A 319 17.64 -13.57 1.15
N ILE A 320 18.03 -12.30 1.13
CA ILE A 320 17.61 -11.31 2.13
C ILE A 320 16.64 -10.28 1.55
N CYS A 321 17.07 -9.56 0.51
CA CYS A 321 16.28 -8.55 -0.17
C CYS A 321 16.70 -8.43 -1.65
N MET A 322 16.09 -7.52 -2.39
CA MET A 322 16.55 -7.18 -3.73
C MET A 322 17.88 -6.41 -3.65
N GLY A 323 18.90 -6.88 -4.36
CA GLY A 323 20.25 -6.29 -4.41
C GLY A 323 21.24 -6.78 -3.34
N ALA A 324 20.84 -7.68 -2.44
CA ALA A 324 21.68 -8.29 -1.41
C ALA A 324 22.73 -9.28 -1.94
N SER A 325 22.48 -9.97 -3.06
CA SER A 325 23.29 -11.13 -3.49
C SER A 325 24.79 -10.82 -3.61
N ILE A 326 25.13 -9.71 -4.25
CA ILE A 326 26.52 -9.28 -4.50
C ILE A 326 27.18 -8.87 -3.19
N GLY A 327 26.52 -8.02 -2.39
CA GLY A 327 27.07 -7.52 -1.12
C GLY A 327 27.30 -8.65 -0.11
N MET A 328 26.35 -9.58 -0.03
CA MET A 328 26.45 -10.77 0.82
C MET A 328 27.59 -11.68 0.37
N ALA A 329 27.65 -12.02 -0.92
CA ALA A 329 28.71 -12.87 -1.46
C ALA A 329 30.10 -12.23 -1.26
N HIS A 330 30.23 -10.93 -1.51
CA HIS A 330 31.48 -10.21 -1.30
C HIS A 330 31.87 -10.18 0.18
N GLY A 331 30.93 -9.83 1.06
CA GLY A 331 31.17 -9.78 2.50
C GLY A 331 31.59 -11.13 3.07
N MET A 332 30.90 -12.21 2.69
CA MET A 332 31.27 -13.56 3.12
C MET A 332 32.62 -13.99 2.56
N SER A 333 32.93 -13.68 1.29
CA SER A 333 34.24 -13.95 0.70
C SER A 333 35.39 -13.20 1.38
N LYS A 334 35.12 -12.11 2.10
CA LYS A 334 36.13 -11.39 2.90
C LYS A 334 36.24 -11.92 4.33
N ALA A 335 35.16 -12.49 4.87
CA ALA A 335 35.08 -12.98 6.24
C ALA A 335 35.55 -14.42 6.40
N MET A 336 35.48 -15.23 5.34
CA MET A 336 35.91 -16.63 5.27
C MET A 336 37.21 -16.76 4.46
#